data_AF-A0A0E3W2W6-F1
#
_entry.id   AF-A0A0E3W2W6-F1
#
_cell.length_a   1.000
_cell.length_b   1.000
_cell.length_c   1.000
_cell.angle_alpha   90.00
_cell.angle_beta   90.00
_cell.angle_gamma   90.00
#
_symmetry.space_group_name_H-M   'P 1'
#
loop_
_entity.id
_entity.type
_entity.pdbx_description
1 polymer ?
#
loop_
_entity_poly.entity_id
_entity_poly.type
_entity_poly.pdbx_seq_one_letter_code
_entity_poly.pdbx_strand_id
1 'polypeptide(L)'
;MEFLTNMWSTMGIGSLYWGNVVMWLIAFLFIYLAIKKEYEPLLLLPIAFGILLVNLPSEIMTPGEGLLWRFYHYGEEWAVIPPLIFLGIGAMTDFGPVIANPKTLLLGAGAQGGVYIAFLGALALGFSVSQAAVVGIIGGADGPTTIFLASKLAPEMMGVCAVAAYSYMALVPVIQPPVMKLLTTEEERKIRMKSLRKVSKLEKIFFPIITAIIVILIVPDAASLMGMFCLGNLLRESGVADRLSNAAQNELMNIVTIFLGVSVGATMSAEVFLTPKVIFVFILGIVAFACATACGVLLAKFMNLFLKEKINPLIGAAGVSAVPMAARVAHKVGSEADKKNYLLMHAMGPNVAGVIGTAVAAGMFLSVLK
;
A
#
# COMPACT_ATOMS: atom_id res chain seq x y z
N MET A 1 23.47 35.12 -33.81
CA MET A 1 23.50 35.37 -32.36
C MET A 1 22.14 35.08 -31.74
N GLU A 2 21.04 35.76 -32.11
CA GLU A 2 19.67 35.47 -31.61
C GLU A 2 19.25 34.01 -31.65
N PHE A 3 19.55 33.26 -32.71
CA PHE A 3 19.24 31.83 -32.78
C PHE A 3 19.99 31.01 -31.71
N LEU A 4 21.26 31.33 -31.44
CA LEU A 4 22.06 30.66 -30.41
C LEU A 4 21.62 31.09 -29.00
N THR A 5 21.24 32.35 -28.82
CA THR A 5 20.67 32.83 -27.55
C THR A 5 19.30 32.20 -27.29
N ASN A 6 18.45 32.07 -28.32
CA ASN A 6 17.16 31.40 -28.24
C ASN A 6 17.30 29.89 -28.05
N MET A 7 18.30 29.25 -28.66
CA MET A 7 18.65 27.84 -28.39
C MET A 7 19.12 27.65 -26.96
N TRP A 8 19.99 28.54 -26.45
CA TRP A 8 20.47 28.48 -25.07
C TRP A 8 19.35 28.75 -24.05
N SER A 9 18.38 29.61 -24.38
CA SER A 9 17.21 29.86 -23.53
C SER A 9 16.13 28.79 -23.64
N THR A 10 16.05 28.05 -24.76
CA THR A 10 15.19 26.86 -24.88
C THR A 10 15.83 25.59 -24.32
N MET A 11 17.16 25.57 -24.16
CA MET A 11 17.86 24.57 -23.37
C MET A 11 17.50 24.77 -21.90
N GLY A 12 16.79 23.80 -21.33
CA GLY A 12 16.34 23.85 -19.94
C GLY A 12 17.44 23.91 -18.86
N ILE A 13 18.71 23.95 -19.25
CA ILE A 13 19.85 24.05 -18.33
C ILE A 13 19.77 25.36 -17.51
N GLY A 14 19.24 26.44 -18.09
CA GLY A 14 19.11 27.74 -17.43
C GLY A 14 18.02 27.83 -16.35
N SER A 15 17.08 26.90 -16.29
CA SER A 15 15.99 26.87 -15.31
C SER A 15 16.24 25.91 -14.13
N LEU A 16 17.40 25.26 -14.10
CA LEU A 16 17.77 24.33 -13.04
C LEU A 16 18.16 25.08 -11.77
N TYR A 17 17.64 24.63 -10.62
CA TYR A 17 18.14 25.04 -9.31
C TYR A 17 18.57 23.82 -8.49
N TRP A 18 19.17 24.07 -7.32
CA TRP A 18 19.76 23.01 -6.48
C TRP A 18 18.77 21.89 -6.12
N GLY A 19 17.48 22.21 -5.98
CA GLY A 19 16.45 21.23 -5.63
C GLY A 19 16.24 20.17 -6.71
N ASN A 20 16.32 20.54 -7.99
CA ASN A 20 16.22 19.57 -9.10
C ASN A 20 17.32 18.50 -8.99
N VAL A 21 18.55 18.94 -8.69
CA VAL A 21 19.70 18.04 -8.55
C VAL A 21 19.50 17.07 -7.37
N VAL A 22 18.99 17.55 -6.24
CA VAL A 22 18.66 16.68 -5.09
C VAL A 22 17.61 15.64 -5.47
N MET A 23 16.55 16.05 -6.19
CA MET A 23 15.52 15.11 -6.64
C MET A 23 16.04 14.10 -7.66
N TRP A 24 17.00 14.46 -8.51
CA TRP A 24 17.66 13.50 -9.40
C TRP A 24 18.47 12.47 -8.61
N LEU A 25 19.20 12.89 -7.57
CA LEU A 25 19.90 11.96 -6.69
C LEU A 25 18.93 10.99 -6.00
N ILE A 26 17.76 11.47 -5.56
CA ILE A 26 16.70 10.63 -4.99
C ILE A 26 16.15 9.66 -6.05
N ALA A 27 15.87 10.14 -7.26
CA ALA A 27 15.41 9.31 -8.36
C ALA A 27 16.42 8.19 -8.68
N PHE A 28 17.72 8.52 -8.79
CA PHE A 28 18.77 7.53 -9.02
C PHE A 28 18.92 6.54 -7.85
N LEU A 29 18.78 6.99 -6.61
CA LEU A 29 18.74 6.10 -5.45
C LEU A 29 17.57 5.12 -5.56
N PHE A 30 16.37 5.57 -5.91
CA PHE A 30 15.20 4.70 -6.05
C PHE A 30 15.34 3.74 -7.24
N ILE A 31 15.88 4.19 -8.38
CA ILE A 31 16.23 3.33 -9.51
C ILE A 31 17.22 2.24 -9.06
N TYR A 32 18.24 2.60 -8.28
CA TYR A 32 19.21 1.64 -7.74
C TYR A 32 18.56 0.60 -6.81
N LEU A 33 17.66 1.05 -5.91
CA LEU A 33 16.93 0.16 -5.02
C LEU A 33 15.99 -0.78 -5.80
N ALA A 34 15.29 -0.27 -6.81
CA ALA A 34 14.41 -1.06 -7.65
C ALA A 34 15.19 -2.11 -8.48
N ILE A 35 16.29 -1.73 -9.12
CA ILE A 35 17.02 -2.61 -10.05
C ILE A 35 17.99 -3.54 -9.32
N LYS A 36 18.86 -3.01 -8.43
CA LYS A 36 19.92 -3.82 -7.81
C LYS A 36 19.47 -4.54 -6.55
N LYS A 37 18.55 -3.93 -5.80
CA LYS A 37 18.01 -4.53 -4.56
C LYS A 37 16.67 -5.22 -4.78
N GLU A 38 16.08 -5.08 -5.96
CA GLU A 38 14.78 -5.67 -6.33
C GLU A 38 13.66 -5.28 -5.35
N TYR A 39 13.72 -4.05 -4.83
CA TYR A 39 12.70 -3.52 -3.92
C TYR A 39 11.51 -3.01 -4.72
N GLU A 40 10.43 -3.80 -4.72
CA GLU A 40 9.17 -3.52 -5.42
C GLU A 40 9.36 -2.90 -6.82
N PRO A 41 10.13 -3.56 -7.72
CA PRO A 41 10.56 -2.95 -8.97
C PRO A 41 9.40 -2.57 -9.90
N LEU A 42 8.27 -3.28 -9.80
CA LEU A 42 7.07 -2.99 -10.62
C LEU A 42 6.48 -1.60 -10.33
N LEU A 43 6.64 -1.09 -9.11
CA LEU A 43 6.11 0.21 -8.68
C LEU A 43 7.22 1.24 -8.53
N LEU A 44 8.30 0.88 -7.82
CA LEU A 44 9.36 1.82 -7.46
C LEU A 44 10.11 2.34 -8.70
N LEU A 45 10.27 1.52 -9.74
CA LEU A 45 10.98 1.94 -10.95
C LEU A 45 10.18 2.98 -11.77
N PRO A 46 8.90 2.77 -12.11
CA PRO A 46 8.08 3.81 -12.73
C PRO A 46 7.99 5.10 -11.89
N ILE A 47 7.84 4.98 -10.56
CA ILE A 47 7.84 6.14 -9.64
C ILE A 47 9.15 6.91 -9.76
N ALA A 48 10.29 6.23 -9.64
CA ALA A 48 11.60 6.87 -9.72
C ALA A 48 11.82 7.56 -11.07
N PHE A 49 11.32 6.97 -12.15
CA PHE A 49 11.37 7.60 -13.47
C PHE A 49 10.46 8.83 -13.56
N GLY A 50 9.25 8.78 -12.98
CA GLY A 50 8.37 9.96 -12.86
C GLY A 50 9.03 11.11 -12.10
N ILE A 51 9.72 10.83 -10.99
CA ILE A 51 10.51 11.83 -10.23
C ILE A 51 11.56 12.48 -11.12
N LEU A 52 12.32 11.66 -11.87
CA LEU A 52 13.34 12.16 -12.77
C LEU A 52 12.73 13.10 -13.81
N LEU A 53 11.63 12.67 -14.46
CA LEU A 53 10.99 13.41 -15.53
C LEU A 53 10.44 14.78 -15.06
N VAL A 54 9.73 14.84 -13.92
CA VAL A 54 9.14 16.13 -13.46
C VAL A 54 10.21 17.12 -12.99
N ASN A 55 11.37 16.62 -12.56
CA ASN A 55 12.48 17.47 -12.13
C ASN A 55 13.45 17.80 -13.26
N LEU A 56 13.21 17.31 -14.48
CA LEU A 56 13.85 17.82 -15.68
C LEU A 56 13.03 19.00 -16.21
N PRO A 57 13.67 19.97 -16.90
CA PRO A 57 12.97 21.11 -17.51
C PRO A 57 11.98 20.60 -18.56
N SER A 58 10.71 20.47 -18.18
CA SER A 58 9.69 19.84 -19.01
C SER A 58 8.29 20.31 -18.62
N GLU A 59 7.35 20.22 -19.57
CA GLU A 59 5.94 20.62 -19.41
C GLU A 59 5.03 19.40 -19.18
N ILE A 60 5.60 18.26 -18.79
CA ILE A 60 4.87 16.98 -18.69
C ILE A 60 3.78 16.97 -17.61
N MET A 61 3.86 17.90 -16.65
CA MET A 61 2.90 18.11 -15.57
C MET A 61 2.07 19.39 -15.74
N THR A 62 2.19 20.08 -16.87
CA THR A 62 1.41 21.30 -17.15
C THR A 62 -0.09 20.98 -17.16
N PRO A 63 -0.93 21.66 -16.36
CA PRO A 63 -2.36 21.42 -16.32
C PRO A 63 -3.03 21.54 -17.70
N GLY A 64 -3.85 20.54 -18.08
CA GLY A 64 -4.54 20.47 -19.37
C GLY A 64 -3.72 19.94 -20.55
N GLU A 65 -2.40 20.04 -20.50
CA GLU A 65 -1.52 19.76 -21.64
C GLU A 65 -0.57 18.58 -21.39
N GLY A 66 0.02 18.53 -20.19
CA GLY A 66 1.02 17.54 -19.82
C GLY A 66 0.51 16.10 -19.82
N LEU A 67 1.28 15.18 -20.39
CA LEU A 67 0.92 13.76 -20.43
C LEU A 67 0.75 13.16 -19.02
N LEU A 68 1.73 13.38 -18.14
CA LEU A 68 1.69 12.84 -16.78
C LEU A 68 0.63 13.54 -15.94
N TRP A 69 0.36 14.82 -16.21
CA TRP A 69 -0.78 15.51 -15.62
C TRP A 69 -2.11 14.82 -15.95
N ARG A 70 -2.30 14.33 -17.19
CA ARG A 70 -3.53 13.61 -17.57
C ARG A 70 -3.67 12.28 -16.85
N PHE A 71 -2.59 11.52 -16.71
CA PHE A 71 -2.59 10.28 -15.92
C PHE A 71 -2.91 10.54 -14.45
N TYR A 72 -2.31 11.58 -13.88
CA TYR A 72 -2.61 12.01 -12.52
C TYR A 72 -4.08 12.47 -12.37
N HIS A 73 -4.52 13.43 -13.17
CA HIS A 73 -5.83 14.05 -13.05
C HIS A 73 -6.98 13.07 -13.33
N TYR A 74 -6.98 12.41 -14.49
CA TYR A 74 -8.06 11.50 -14.85
C TYR A 74 -7.92 10.10 -14.23
N GLY A 75 -6.73 9.73 -13.78
CA GLY A 75 -6.46 8.42 -13.21
C GLY A 75 -6.53 8.41 -11.69
N GLU A 76 -5.75 9.26 -11.03
CA GLU A 76 -5.62 9.28 -9.56
C GLU A 76 -6.61 10.24 -8.90
N GLU A 77 -6.67 11.49 -9.36
CA GLU A 77 -7.52 12.53 -8.76
C GLU A 77 -9.01 12.19 -8.92
N TRP A 78 -9.41 11.69 -10.10
CA TRP A 78 -10.74 11.13 -10.34
C TRP A 78 -10.96 9.74 -9.72
N ALA A 79 -9.97 9.20 -9.02
CA ALA A 79 -10.04 7.93 -8.31
C ALA A 79 -10.42 6.73 -9.19
N VAL A 80 -9.94 6.69 -10.44
CA VAL A 80 -10.21 5.61 -11.41
C VAL A 80 -9.19 4.48 -11.27
N ILE A 81 -7.90 4.81 -11.16
CA ILE A 81 -6.82 3.83 -11.05
C ILE A 81 -6.91 3.02 -9.75
N PRO A 82 -7.14 3.60 -8.55
CA PRO A 82 -7.10 2.82 -7.31
C PRO A 82 -8.11 1.65 -7.26
N PRO A 83 -9.39 1.82 -7.64
CA PRO A 83 -10.33 0.71 -7.76
C PRO A 83 -9.93 -0.36 -8.78
N LEU A 84 -9.30 0.03 -9.91
CA LEU A 84 -8.81 -0.92 -10.91
C LEU A 84 -7.61 -1.74 -10.39
N ILE A 85 -6.74 -1.14 -9.58
CA ILE A 85 -5.70 -1.87 -8.87
C ILE A 85 -6.34 -2.86 -7.88
N PHE A 86 -7.35 -2.43 -7.12
CA PHE A 86 -8.09 -3.30 -6.22
C PHE A 86 -8.73 -4.49 -6.94
N LEU A 87 -9.26 -4.30 -8.16
CA LEU A 87 -9.74 -5.39 -9.00
C LEU A 87 -8.66 -6.44 -9.27
N GLY A 88 -7.49 -6.01 -9.73
CA GLY A 88 -6.41 -6.95 -10.03
C GLY A 88 -5.82 -7.59 -8.76
N ILE A 89 -5.69 -6.85 -7.65
CA ILE A 89 -5.29 -7.44 -6.35
C ILE A 89 -6.30 -8.51 -5.93
N GLY A 90 -7.61 -8.22 -6.04
CA GLY A 90 -8.67 -9.19 -5.76
C GLY A 90 -8.54 -10.45 -6.61
N ALA A 91 -8.25 -10.30 -7.90
CA ALA A 91 -8.06 -11.41 -8.84
C ALA A 91 -6.80 -12.25 -8.55
N MET A 92 -5.75 -11.65 -7.98
CA MET A 92 -4.53 -12.36 -7.56
C MET A 92 -4.66 -13.04 -6.19
N THR A 93 -5.63 -12.62 -5.38
CA THR A 93 -5.69 -13.00 -3.96
C THR A 93 -6.47 -14.30 -3.75
N ASP A 94 -5.87 -15.26 -3.06
CA ASP A 94 -6.58 -16.45 -2.54
C ASP A 94 -7.12 -16.15 -1.12
N PHE A 95 -8.44 -16.17 -0.96
CA PHE A 95 -9.09 -16.00 0.35
C PHE A 95 -9.16 -17.29 1.17
N GLY A 96 -8.74 -18.43 0.61
CA GLY A 96 -8.69 -19.72 1.29
C GLY A 96 -8.04 -19.66 2.68
N PRO A 97 -6.87 -19.01 2.86
CA PRO A 97 -6.26 -18.82 4.18
C PRO A 97 -7.14 -18.11 5.21
N VAL A 98 -7.83 -17.04 4.81
CA VAL A 98 -8.74 -16.27 5.67
C VAL A 98 -9.95 -17.11 6.06
N ILE A 99 -10.57 -17.77 5.07
CA ILE A 99 -11.76 -18.60 5.26
C ILE A 99 -11.45 -19.83 6.12
N ALA A 100 -10.25 -20.39 5.96
CA ALA A 100 -9.80 -21.55 6.71
C ALA A 100 -9.58 -21.24 8.19
N ASN A 101 -9.10 -20.03 8.53
CA ASN A 101 -8.92 -19.58 9.91
C ASN A 101 -9.43 -18.13 10.09
N PRO A 102 -10.75 -17.94 10.28
CA PRO A 102 -11.35 -16.61 10.36
C PRO A 102 -10.83 -15.75 11.52
N LYS A 103 -10.26 -16.34 12.57
CA LYS A 103 -9.64 -15.60 13.68
C LYS A 103 -8.51 -14.68 13.21
N THR A 104 -7.89 -14.99 12.07
CA THR A 104 -6.85 -14.15 11.45
C THR A 104 -7.38 -12.80 10.96
N LEU A 105 -8.70 -12.64 10.77
CA LEU A 105 -9.32 -11.33 10.49
C LEU A 105 -9.03 -10.33 11.61
N LEU A 106 -9.01 -10.79 12.87
CA LEU A 106 -8.70 -9.94 14.02
C LEU A 106 -7.26 -9.43 13.96
N LEU A 107 -6.31 -10.22 13.44
CA LEU A 107 -4.92 -9.79 13.28
C LEU A 107 -4.79 -8.66 12.24
N GLY A 108 -5.55 -8.75 11.14
CA GLY A 108 -5.68 -7.66 10.17
C GLY A 108 -6.28 -6.40 10.80
N ALA A 109 -7.32 -6.55 11.63
CA ALA A 109 -7.91 -5.43 12.37
C ALA A 109 -6.92 -4.80 13.37
N GLY A 110 -6.14 -5.63 14.09
CA GLY A 110 -5.11 -5.15 15.02
C GLY A 110 -4.00 -4.37 14.34
N ALA A 111 -3.60 -4.77 13.12
CA ALA A 111 -2.60 -4.04 12.35
C ALA A 111 -3.05 -2.61 11.99
N GLN A 112 -4.36 -2.37 11.88
CA GLN A 112 -4.91 -1.02 11.68
C GLN A 112 -4.69 -0.09 12.89
N GLY A 113 -4.21 -0.59 14.03
CA GLY A 113 -3.74 0.27 15.12
C GLY A 113 -2.69 1.29 14.65
N GLY A 114 -1.85 0.93 13.68
CA GLY A 114 -0.88 1.85 13.08
C GLY A 114 -1.52 3.03 12.34
N VAL A 115 -2.68 2.83 11.70
CA VAL A 115 -3.45 3.89 11.04
C VAL A 115 -3.87 4.95 12.05
N TYR A 116 -4.45 4.51 13.17
CA TYR A 116 -4.93 5.43 14.20
C TYR A 116 -3.79 6.09 14.98
N ILE A 117 -2.66 5.40 15.19
CA ILE A 117 -1.48 6.00 15.80
C ILE A 117 -0.90 7.10 14.90
N ALA A 118 -0.81 6.88 13.59
CA ALA A 118 -0.40 7.92 12.65
C ALA A 118 -1.40 9.08 12.61
N PHE A 119 -2.69 8.80 12.58
CA PHE A 119 -3.73 9.82 12.64
C PHE A 119 -3.59 10.71 13.87
N LEU A 120 -3.48 10.12 15.07
CA LEU A 120 -3.29 10.87 16.31
C LEU A 120 -1.96 11.62 16.35
N GLY A 121 -0.89 11.02 15.82
CA GLY A 121 0.41 11.66 15.68
C GLY A 121 0.36 12.90 14.76
N ALA A 122 -0.32 12.80 13.62
CA ALA A 122 -0.50 13.92 12.70
C ALA A 122 -1.35 15.04 13.32
N LEU A 123 -2.42 14.69 14.06
CA LEU A 123 -3.21 15.67 14.82
C LEU A 123 -2.36 16.40 15.88
N ALA A 124 -1.55 15.67 16.64
CA ALA A 124 -0.68 16.26 17.66
C ALA A 124 0.37 17.22 17.06
N LEU A 125 0.72 17.02 15.79
CA LEU A 125 1.64 17.88 15.02
C LEU A 125 0.93 19.07 14.33
N GLY A 126 -0.37 19.24 14.53
CA GLY A 126 -1.14 20.39 14.03
C GLY A 126 -1.69 20.25 12.61
N PHE A 127 -1.71 19.04 12.04
CA PHE A 127 -2.43 18.80 10.79
C PHE A 127 -3.94 18.92 11.02
N SER A 128 -4.70 19.36 10.01
CA SER A 128 -6.17 19.34 10.08
C SER A 128 -6.68 17.90 10.19
N VAL A 129 -7.91 17.70 10.65
CA VAL A 129 -8.48 16.35 10.82
C VAL A 129 -8.49 15.57 9.50
N SER A 130 -8.85 16.23 8.39
CA SER A 130 -8.83 15.62 7.05
C SER A 130 -7.41 15.25 6.60
N GLN A 131 -6.44 16.13 6.82
CA GLN A 131 -5.04 15.86 6.48
C GLN A 131 -4.46 14.73 7.35
N ALA A 132 -4.78 14.74 8.65
CA ALA A 132 -4.36 13.70 9.58
C ALA A 132 -4.98 12.34 9.21
N ALA A 133 -6.23 12.29 8.74
CA ALA A 133 -6.88 11.05 8.30
C ALA A 133 -6.15 10.43 7.09
N VAL A 134 -5.79 11.27 6.11
CA VAL A 134 -5.02 10.83 4.93
C VAL A 134 -3.64 10.32 5.35
N VAL A 135 -2.94 11.06 6.22
CA VAL A 135 -1.65 10.63 6.76
C VAL A 135 -1.78 9.35 7.60
N GLY A 136 -2.89 9.19 8.32
CA GLY A 136 -3.21 7.98 9.07
C GLY A 136 -3.26 6.74 8.18
N ILE A 137 -3.95 6.81 7.04
CA ILE A 137 -4.09 5.66 6.12
C ILE A 137 -2.75 5.18 5.55
N ILE A 138 -1.73 6.03 5.46
CA ILE A 138 -0.36 5.60 5.11
C ILE A 138 0.11 4.47 6.06
N GLY A 139 -0.29 4.50 7.33
CA GLY A 139 0.01 3.47 8.32
C GLY A 139 -0.61 2.09 8.03
N GLY A 140 -1.65 2.04 7.20
CA GLY A 140 -2.21 0.79 6.69
C GLY A 140 -1.33 0.16 5.61
N ALA A 141 -0.49 0.98 4.95
CA ALA A 141 0.34 0.64 3.78
C ALA A 141 -0.43 0.05 2.61
N ASP A 142 -1.53 0.73 2.32
CA ASP A 142 -2.35 0.49 1.16
C ASP A 142 -2.27 1.74 0.27
N GLY A 143 -1.38 1.72 -0.71
CA GLY A 143 -1.16 2.83 -1.62
C GLY A 143 -2.45 3.26 -2.35
N PRO A 144 -3.20 2.35 -2.98
CA PRO A 144 -4.45 2.72 -3.66
C PRO A 144 -5.48 3.32 -2.70
N THR A 145 -5.67 2.74 -1.51
CA THR A 145 -6.58 3.32 -0.50
C THR A 145 -6.12 4.70 -0.03
N THR A 146 -4.80 4.92 0.13
CA THR A 146 -4.23 6.22 0.50
C THR A 146 -4.56 7.29 -0.54
N ILE A 147 -4.34 6.99 -1.82
CA ILE A 147 -4.66 7.90 -2.94
C ILE A 147 -6.16 8.21 -2.95
N PHE A 148 -6.99 7.17 -2.84
CA PHE A 148 -8.45 7.31 -2.85
C PHE A 148 -8.98 8.19 -1.72
N LEU A 149 -8.43 8.05 -0.50
CA LEU A 149 -8.82 8.91 0.62
C LEU A 149 -8.31 10.34 0.41
N ALA A 150 -7.06 10.49 -0.03
CA ALA A 150 -6.45 11.79 -0.27
C ALA A 150 -7.22 12.61 -1.31
N SER A 151 -7.64 12.01 -2.42
CA SER A 151 -8.41 12.71 -3.47
C SER A 151 -9.77 13.23 -3.01
N LYS A 152 -10.29 12.71 -1.90
CA LYS A 152 -11.57 13.14 -1.34
C LYS A 152 -11.43 14.09 -0.14
N LEU A 153 -10.41 13.91 0.69
CA LEU A 153 -10.27 14.64 1.97
C LEU A 153 -9.16 15.70 1.97
N ALA A 154 -8.04 15.47 1.28
CA ALA A 154 -6.92 16.40 1.21
C ALA A 154 -6.18 16.27 -0.14
N PRO A 155 -6.78 16.73 -1.26
CA PRO A 155 -6.21 16.57 -2.60
C PRO A 155 -4.82 17.22 -2.72
N GLU A 156 -4.57 18.30 -1.96
CA GLU A 156 -3.29 18.99 -1.90
C GLU A 156 -2.16 18.13 -1.30
N MET A 157 -2.49 17.10 -0.53
CA MET A 157 -1.53 16.16 0.05
C MET A 157 -1.43 14.84 -0.73
N MET A 158 -2.22 14.66 -1.79
CA MET A 158 -2.31 13.39 -2.52
C MET A 158 -0.97 12.91 -3.03
N GLY A 159 -0.24 13.74 -3.78
CA GLY A 159 1.06 13.36 -4.34
C GLY A 159 2.05 12.93 -3.24
N VAL A 160 2.15 13.72 -2.18
CA VAL A 160 3.04 13.46 -1.04
C VAL A 160 2.69 12.14 -0.34
N CYS A 161 1.41 11.94 -0.03
CA CYS A 161 0.93 10.75 0.67
C CYS A 161 1.00 9.49 -0.20
N ALA A 162 0.73 9.62 -1.51
CA ALA A 162 0.83 8.52 -2.47
C ALA A 162 2.27 8.00 -2.55
N VAL A 163 3.22 8.92 -2.73
CA VAL A 163 4.64 8.57 -2.77
C VAL A 163 5.08 7.95 -1.44
N ALA A 164 4.72 8.57 -0.31
CA ALA A 164 5.05 8.06 1.01
C ALA A 164 4.54 6.63 1.18
N ALA A 165 3.27 6.37 0.86
CA ALA A 165 2.66 5.04 0.96
C ALA A 165 3.41 3.99 0.12
N TYR A 166 3.66 4.25 -1.17
CA TYR A 166 4.35 3.28 -2.02
C TYR A 166 5.84 3.12 -1.68
N SER A 167 6.51 4.19 -1.26
CA SER A 167 7.89 4.12 -0.78
C SER A 167 8.00 3.25 0.46
N TYR A 168 7.05 3.32 1.40
CA TYR A 168 7.04 2.47 2.59
C TYR A 168 6.66 1.03 2.31
N MET A 169 5.76 0.79 1.37
CA MET A 169 5.50 -0.57 0.89
C MET A 169 6.78 -1.21 0.35
N ALA A 170 7.63 -0.49 -0.38
CA ALA A 170 8.93 -1.00 -0.82
C ALA A 170 9.91 -1.26 0.35
N LEU A 171 9.75 -0.56 1.47
CA LEU A 171 10.60 -0.65 2.66
C LEU A 171 10.07 -1.63 3.73
N VAL A 172 8.95 -2.32 3.50
CA VAL A 172 8.44 -3.39 4.39
C VAL A 172 9.56 -4.37 4.81
N PRO A 173 10.42 -4.87 3.89
CA PRO A 173 11.45 -5.85 4.24
C PRO A 173 12.57 -5.29 5.13
N VAL A 174 12.64 -3.97 5.25
CA VAL A 174 13.60 -3.26 6.09
C VAL A 174 12.98 -2.91 7.45
N ILE A 175 11.72 -2.45 7.46
CA ILE A 175 11.06 -1.94 8.67
C ILE A 175 10.47 -3.08 9.52
N GLN A 176 9.84 -4.07 8.88
CA GLN A 176 9.08 -5.10 9.58
C GLN A 176 9.98 -6.08 10.38
N PRO A 177 11.12 -6.58 9.85
CA PRO A 177 11.94 -7.57 10.57
C PRO A 177 12.55 -7.06 11.89
N PRO A 178 13.08 -5.83 12.00
CA PRO A 178 13.55 -5.30 13.28
C PRO A 178 12.45 -5.28 14.35
N VAL A 179 11.24 -4.83 14.00
CA VAL A 179 10.09 -4.79 14.93
C VAL A 179 9.68 -6.21 15.37
N MET A 180 9.59 -7.14 14.41
CA MET A 180 9.34 -8.56 14.73
C MET A 180 10.41 -9.10 15.68
N LYS A 181 11.69 -8.82 15.40
CA LYS A 181 12.81 -9.34 16.19
C LYS A 181 12.89 -8.73 17.59
N LEU A 182 12.45 -7.49 17.77
CA LEU A 182 12.40 -6.80 19.05
C LEU A 182 11.26 -7.31 19.93
N LEU A 183 10.07 -7.53 19.35
CA LEU A 183 8.85 -7.83 20.11
C LEU A 183 8.58 -9.32 20.31
N THR A 184 9.24 -10.21 19.57
CA THR A 184 9.03 -11.66 19.67
C THR A 184 10.27 -12.39 20.18
N THR A 185 10.07 -13.49 20.89
CA THR A 185 11.13 -14.41 21.35
C THR A 185 11.40 -15.49 20.31
N GLU A 186 12.54 -16.17 20.39
CA GLU A 186 12.88 -17.26 19.46
C GLU A 186 11.89 -18.44 19.57
N GLU A 187 11.46 -18.79 20.78
CA GLU A 187 10.46 -19.83 21.03
C GLU A 187 9.11 -19.51 20.37
N GLU A 188 8.66 -18.26 20.45
CA GLU A 188 7.44 -17.81 19.77
C GLU A 188 7.54 -17.90 18.24
N ARG A 189 8.72 -17.58 17.68
CA ARG A 189 8.96 -17.65 16.22
C ARG A 189 8.99 -19.09 15.71
N LYS A 190 9.34 -20.05 16.57
CA LYS A 190 9.36 -21.49 16.26
C LYS A 190 8.00 -22.18 16.43
N ILE A 191 6.95 -21.45 16.83
CA ILE A 191 5.59 -22.00 16.87
C ILE A 191 5.20 -22.46 15.46
N ARG A 192 4.91 -23.76 15.33
CA ARG A 192 4.46 -24.38 14.08
C ARG A 192 2.95 -24.31 13.99
N MET A 193 2.47 -23.78 12.86
CA MET A 193 1.05 -23.70 12.59
C MET A 193 0.50 -25.04 12.11
N LYS A 194 -0.71 -25.39 12.56
CA LYS A 194 -1.43 -26.55 12.03
C LYS A 194 -1.86 -26.28 10.59
N SER A 195 -1.91 -27.34 9.77
CA SER A 195 -2.42 -27.26 8.41
C SER A 195 -3.82 -26.66 8.39
N LEU A 196 -4.05 -25.73 7.45
CA LEU A 196 -5.36 -25.12 7.25
C LEU A 196 -6.41 -26.18 6.87
N ARG A 197 -7.66 -25.97 7.30
CA ARG A 197 -8.78 -26.80 6.84
C ARG A 197 -8.96 -26.67 5.33
N LYS A 198 -9.50 -27.70 4.69
CA LYS A 198 -9.94 -27.60 3.30
C LYS A 198 -11.15 -26.67 3.23
N VAL A 199 -11.08 -25.69 2.33
CA VAL A 199 -12.15 -24.74 2.05
C VAL A 199 -12.88 -25.20 0.80
N SER A 200 -14.20 -25.28 0.86
CA SER A 200 -15.02 -25.69 -0.28
C SER A 200 -15.08 -24.60 -1.35
N LYS A 201 -15.33 -24.99 -2.61
CA LYS A 201 -15.49 -24.02 -3.71
C LYS A 201 -16.65 -23.04 -3.44
N LEU A 202 -17.74 -23.51 -2.85
CA LEU A 202 -18.88 -22.65 -2.49
C LEU A 202 -18.49 -21.62 -1.45
N GLU A 203 -17.76 -21.99 -0.39
CA GLU A 203 -17.27 -21.01 0.60
C GLU A 203 -16.41 -19.93 -0.05
N LYS A 204 -15.52 -20.31 -0.98
CA LYS A 204 -14.68 -19.34 -1.70
C LYS A 204 -15.47 -18.39 -2.60
N ILE A 205 -16.55 -18.86 -3.23
CA ILE A 205 -17.42 -18.03 -4.09
C ILE A 205 -18.30 -17.09 -3.25
N PHE A 206 -18.91 -17.59 -2.18
CA PHE A 206 -19.81 -16.78 -1.36
C PHE A 206 -19.07 -15.75 -0.49
N PHE A 207 -17.83 -16.02 -0.08
CA PHE A 207 -17.07 -15.12 0.76
C PHE A 207 -16.91 -13.70 0.18
N PRO A 208 -16.43 -13.46 -1.06
CA PRO A 208 -16.32 -12.11 -1.62
C PRO A 208 -17.70 -11.43 -1.77
N ILE A 209 -18.75 -12.18 -2.11
CA ILE A 209 -20.11 -11.65 -2.24
C ILE A 209 -20.63 -11.15 -0.89
N ILE A 210 -20.56 -12.00 0.13
CA ILE A 210 -21.00 -11.67 1.49
C ILE A 210 -20.16 -10.53 2.06
N THR A 211 -18.84 -10.57 1.86
CA THR A 211 -17.92 -9.51 2.30
C THR A 211 -18.29 -8.18 1.65
N ALA A 212 -18.52 -8.15 0.33
CA ALA A 212 -18.95 -6.94 -0.36
C ALA A 212 -20.27 -6.40 0.20
N ILE A 213 -21.28 -7.26 0.35
CA ILE A 213 -22.60 -6.85 0.88
C ILE A 213 -22.45 -6.28 2.29
N ILE A 214 -21.79 -6.99 3.20
CA ILE A 214 -21.65 -6.55 4.60
C ILE A 214 -20.85 -5.26 4.69
N VAL A 215 -19.68 -5.20 4.06
CA VAL A 215 -18.80 -4.04 4.16
C VAL A 215 -19.44 -2.80 3.53
N ILE A 216 -20.10 -2.93 2.38
CA ILE A 216 -20.75 -1.79 1.71
C ILE A 216 -21.99 -1.32 2.46
N LEU A 217 -22.76 -2.23 3.09
CA LEU A 217 -23.90 -1.82 3.93
C LEU A 217 -23.47 -1.08 5.20
N ILE A 218 -22.34 -1.46 5.79
CA ILE A 218 -21.81 -0.80 6.99
C ILE A 218 -21.07 0.49 6.62
N VAL A 219 -20.28 0.48 5.54
CA VAL A 219 -19.43 1.59 5.10
C VAL A 219 -19.59 1.84 3.59
N PRO A 220 -20.66 2.54 3.17
CA PRO A 220 -20.95 2.78 1.75
C PRO A 220 -19.82 3.49 1.00
N ASP A 221 -19.07 4.37 1.66
CA ASP A 221 -17.96 5.09 1.03
C ASP A 221 -16.77 4.19 0.62
N ALA A 222 -16.69 2.96 1.15
CA ALA A 222 -15.70 1.96 0.74
C ALA A 222 -16.13 1.17 -0.52
N ALA A 223 -17.32 1.41 -1.07
CA ALA A 223 -17.90 0.59 -2.15
C ALA A 223 -17.04 0.52 -3.41
N SER A 224 -16.42 1.61 -3.83
CA SER A 224 -15.57 1.62 -5.02
C SER A 224 -14.36 0.69 -4.87
N LEU A 225 -13.71 0.69 -3.70
CA LEU A 225 -12.55 -0.16 -3.44
C LEU A 225 -12.98 -1.60 -3.17
N MET A 226 -13.85 -1.81 -2.18
CA MET A 226 -14.27 -3.14 -1.75
C MET A 226 -15.08 -3.89 -2.81
N GLY A 227 -15.91 -3.17 -3.58
CA GLY A 227 -16.65 -3.74 -4.69
C GLY A 227 -15.73 -4.28 -5.77
N MET A 228 -14.73 -3.51 -6.19
CA MET A 228 -13.77 -3.95 -7.22
C MET A 228 -12.86 -5.09 -6.72
N PHE A 229 -12.41 -5.02 -5.46
CA PHE A 229 -11.63 -6.10 -4.85
C PHE A 229 -12.39 -7.42 -4.76
N CYS A 230 -13.63 -7.39 -4.26
CA CYS A 230 -14.47 -8.58 -4.22
C CYS A 230 -14.87 -9.08 -5.61
N LEU A 231 -15.10 -8.18 -6.58
CA LEU A 231 -15.33 -8.55 -7.98
C LEU A 231 -14.14 -9.30 -8.56
N GLY A 232 -12.91 -8.80 -8.35
CA GLY A 232 -11.69 -9.45 -8.79
C GLY A 232 -11.56 -10.86 -8.24
N ASN A 233 -11.81 -11.01 -6.94
CA ASN A 233 -11.78 -12.32 -6.30
C ASN A 233 -12.88 -13.26 -6.83
N LEU A 234 -14.08 -12.74 -7.09
CA LEU A 234 -15.16 -13.54 -7.67
C LEU A 234 -14.83 -14.01 -9.10
N LEU A 235 -14.20 -13.17 -9.92
CA LEU A 235 -13.72 -13.58 -11.25
C LEU A 235 -12.80 -14.80 -11.14
N ARG A 236 -11.85 -14.75 -10.20
CA ARG A 236 -10.90 -15.84 -9.89
C ARG A 236 -11.61 -17.11 -9.41
N GLU A 237 -12.49 -17.00 -8.42
CA GLU A 237 -13.10 -18.17 -7.75
C GLU A 237 -14.26 -18.79 -8.55
N SER A 238 -14.86 -18.04 -9.48
CA SER A 238 -15.94 -18.55 -10.33
C SER A 238 -15.48 -19.71 -11.22
N GLY A 239 -14.27 -19.62 -11.79
CA GLY A 239 -13.71 -20.57 -12.75
C GLY A 239 -14.45 -20.64 -14.08
N VAL A 240 -15.28 -19.63 -14.39
CA VAL A 240 -15.98 -19.50 -15.69
C VAL A 240 -15.58 -18.24 -16.46
N ALA A 241 -14.90 -17.30 -15.78
CA ALA A 241 -14.47 -16.01 -16.32
C ALA A 241 -12.94 -15.93 -16.43
N ASP A 242 -12.26 -17.03 -16.75
CA ASP A 242 -10.79 -17.13 -16.72
C ASP A 242 -10.10 -16.07 -17.59
N ARG A 243 -10.65 -15.74 -18.76
CA ARG A 243 -10.13 -14.67 -19.62
C ARG A 243 -10.14 -13.31 -18.92
N LEU A 244 -11.22 -13.02 -18.19
CA LEU A 244 -11.35 -11.76 -17.45
C LEU A 244 -10.47 -11.76 -16.20
N SER A 245 -10.40 -12.87 -15.47
CA SER A 245 -9.51 -13.01 -14.31
C SER A 245 -8.04 -12.83 -14.71
N ASN A 246 -7.62 -13.45 -15.81
CA ASN A 246 -6.27 -13.32 -16.34
C ASN A 246 -5.97 -11.90 -16.81
N ALA A 247 -6.90 -11.29 -17.55
CA ALA A 247 -6.79 -9.90 -17.97
C ALA A 247 -6.65 -8.93 -16.78
N ALA A 248 -7.43 -9.14 -15.71
CA ALA A 248 -7.42 -8.30 -14.53
C ALA A 248 -6.10 -8.41 -13.73
N GLN A 249 -5.57 -9.62 -13.55
CA GLN A 249 -4.36 -9.85 -12.75
C GLN A 249 -3.04 -9.57 -13.49
N ASN A 250 -3.03 -9.62 -14.83
CA ASN A 250 -1.83 -9.41 -15.62
C ASN A 250 -1.90 -8.10 -16.41
N GLU A 251 -2.56 -8.09 -17.57
CA GLU A 251 -2.50 -7.01 -18.56
C GLU A 251 -3.04 -5.69 -17.99
N LEU A 252 -4.24 -5.72 -17.41
CA LEU A 252 -4.84 -4.55 -16.79
C LEU A 252 -3.97 -4.04 -15.65
N MET A 253 -3.56 -4.93 -14.73
CA MET A 253 -2.72 -4.58 -13.58
C MET A 253 -1.42 -3.90 -14.03
N ASN A 254 -0.73 -4.47 -15.02
CA ASN A 254 0.52 -3.92 -15.54
C ASN A 254 0.32 -2.54 -16.16
N ILE A 255 -0.75 -2.35 -16.95
CA ILE A 255 -1.06 -1.05 -17.57
C ILE A 255 -1.35 0.01 -16.50
N VAL A 256 -2.24 -0.28 -15.55
CA VAL A 256 -2.62 0.69 -14.51
C VAL A 256 -1.45 0.97 -13.56
N THR A 257 -0.60 -0.02 -13.29
CA THR A 257 0.61 0.15 -12.47
C THR A 257 1.62 1.07 -13.13
N ILE A 258 1.82 0.96 -14.45
CA ILE A 258 2.67 1.89 -15.19
C ILE A 258 2.12 3.30 -15.07
N PHE A 259 0.84 3.50 -15.42
CA PHE A 259 0.22 4.84 -15.38
C PHE A 259 0.31 5.46 -13.99
N LEU A 260 -0.11 4.72 -12.96
CA LEU A 260 0.01 5.12 -11.57
C LEU A 260 1.45 5.51 -11.22
N GLY A 261 2.40 4.63 -11.50
CA GLY A 261 3.77 4.82 -11.03
C GLY A 261 4.40 6.08 -11.61
N VAL A 262 4.29 6.31 -12.92
CA VAL A 262 4.85 7.53 -13.51
C VAL A 262 4.10 8.79 -13.07
N SER A 263 2.77 8.77 -12.90
CA SER A 263 2.03 9.95 -12.44
C SER A 263 2.26 10.26 -10.96
N VAL A 264 2.30 9.26 -10.08
CA VAL A 264 2.67 9.45 -8.66
C VAL A 264 4.06 10.05 -8.56
N GLY A 265 5.05 9.50 -9.28
CA GLY A 265 6.41 10.04 -9.30
C GLY A 265 6.46 11.48 -9.82
N ALA A 266 5.62 11.81 -10.79
CA ALA A 266 5.53 13.16 -11.34
C ALA A 266 4.90 14.19 -10.39
N THR A 267 4.32 13.77 -9.28
CA THR A 267 3.89 14.70 -8.21
C THR A 267 5.04 15.18 -7.33
N MET A 268 6.24 14.61 -7.46
CA MET A 268 7.42 14.94 -6.66
C MET A 268 8.33 15.99 -7.31
N SER A 269 7.79 17.16 -7.61
CA SER A 269 8.66 18.29 -7.96
C SER A 269 9.49 18.70 -6.74
N ALA A 270 10.71 19.20 -6.98
CA ALA A 270 11.61 19.63 -5.92
C ALA A 270 10.98 20.68 -4.99
N GLU A 271 10.13 21.55 -5.53
CA GLU A 271 9.42 22.61 -4.80
C GLU A 271 8.41 22.04 -3.79
N VAL A 272 7.77 20.93 -4.12
CA VAL A 272 6.81 20.26 -3.25
C VAL A 272 7.53 19.36 -2.26
N PHE A 273 8.43 18.50 -2.77
CA PHE A 273 9.02 17.42 -1.99
C PHE A 273 9.99 17.90 -0.91
N LEU A 274 10.79 18.93 -1.19
CA LEU A 274 11.81 19.43 -0.26
C LEU A 274 11.24 20.37 0.82
N THR A 275 9.93 20.35 1.02
CA THR A 275 9.28 21.11 2.09
C THR A 275 9.30 20.33 3.41
N PRO A 276 9.45 20.99 4.57
CA PRO A 276 9.47 20.32 5.86
C PRO A 276 8.23 19.45 6.10
N LYS A 277 7.05 19.91 5.69
CA LYS A 277 5.77 19.18 5.86
C LYS A 277 5.82 17.79 5.21
N VAL A 278 6.38 17.69 4.00
CA VAL A 278 6.51 16.41 3.27
C VAL A 278 7.48 15.48 3.98
N ILE A 279 8.65 15.98 4.37
CA ILE A 279 9.65 15.20 5.12
C ILE A 279 9.04 14.64 6.42
N PHE A 280 8.21 15.42 7.11
CA PHE A 280 7.51 14.95 8.31
C PHE A 280 6.48 13.86 8.02
N VAL A 281 5.67 13.99 6.97
CA VAL A 281 4.74 12.91 6.54
C VAL A 281 5.53 11.64 6.26
N PHE A 282 6.71 11.77 5.68
CA PHE A 282 7.59 10.64 5.45
C PHE A 282 8.03 9.97 6.76
N ILE A 283 8.58 10.73 7.69
CA ILE A 283 9.01 10.20 8.99
C ILE A 283 7.84 9.54 9.73
N LEU A 284 6.65 10.18 9.72
CA LEU A 284 5.47 9.64 10.37
C LEU A 284 5.02 8.33 9.73
N GLY A 285 5.09 8.18 8.41
CA GLY A 285 4.75 6.95 7.72
C GLY A 285 5.64 5.77 8.13
N ILE A 286 6.95 5.98 8.30
CA ILE A 286 7.87 4.94 8.81
C ILE A 286 7.46 4.49 10.22
N VAL A 287 7.18 5.46 11.10
CA VAL A 287 6.74 5.19 12.47
C VAL A 287 5.40 4.47 12.47
N ALA A 288 4.45 4.90 11.64
CA ALA A 288 3.14 4.29 11.47
C ALA A 288 3.26 2.81 11.09
N PHE A 289 4.16 2.51 10.15
CA PHE A 289 4.40 1.17 9.65
C PHE A 289 5.03 0.25 10.72
N ALA A 290 5.98 0.79 11.48
CA ALA A 290 6.57 0.09 12.63
C ALA A 290 5.51 -0.18 13.72
N CYS A 291 4.66 0.80 14.01
CA CYS A 291 3.54 0.68 14.95
C CYS A 291 2.49 -0.33 14.48
N ALA A 292 2.10 -0.32 13.20
CA ALA A 292 1.17 -1.29 12.61
C ALA A 292 1.68 -2.72 12.79
N THR A 293 2.96 -2.92 12.48
CA THR A 293 3.66 -4.19 12.68
C THR A 293 3.64 -4.60 14.16
N ALA A 294 3.96 -3.67 15.06
CA ALA A 294 3.96 -3.91 16.49
C ALA A 294 2.57 -4.28 17.02
N CYS A 295 1.53 -3.52 16.65
CA CYS A 295 0.14 -3.80 17.02
C CYS A 295 -0.31 -5.19 16.56
N GLY A 296 0.02 -5.58 15.32
CA GLY A 296 -0.30 -6.92 14.82
C GLY A 296 0.38 -8.03 15.61
N VAL A 297 1.68 -7.89 15.92
CA VAL A 297 2.44 -8.86 16.74
C VAL A 297 1.89 -8.93 18.17
N LEU A 298 1.66 -7.77 18.80
CA LEU A 298 1.15 -7.68 20.16
C LEU A 298 -0.26 -8.27 20.27
N LEU A 299 -1.11 -8.06 19.27
CA LEU A 299 -2.43 -8.70 19.24
C LEU A 299 -2.31 -10.23 19.11
N ALA A 300 -1.41 -10.74 18.27
CA ALA A 300 -1.18 -12.18 18.18
C ALA A 300 -0.71 -12.76 19.53
N LYS A 301 0.15 -12.04 20.25
CA LYS A 301 0.55 -12.41 21.63
C LYS A 301 -0.60 -12.39 22.61
N PHE A 302 -1.42 -11.34 22.56
CA PHE A 302 -2.61 -11.22 23.40
C PHE A 302 -3.59 -12.37 23.14
N MET A 303 -3.84 -12.72 21.88
CA MET A 303 -4.66 -13.86 21.51
C MET A 303 -4.09 -15.19 22.07
N ASN A 304 -2.77 -15.34 22.10
CA ASN A 304 -2.10 -16.53 22.66
C ASN A 304 -2.30 -16.72 24.17
N LEU A 305 -2.76 -15.71 24.90
CA LEU A 305 -3.12 -15.85 26.32
C LEU A 305 -4.39 -16.69 26.51
N PHE A 306 -5.29 -16.71 25.53
CA PHE A 306 -6.59 -17.37 25.62
C PHE A 306 -6.76 -18.55 24.66
N LEU A 307 -5.92 -18.64 23.62
CA LEU A 307 -6.01 -19.69 22.63
C LEU A 307 -5.34 -20.98 23.09
N LYS A 308 -6.07 -22.10 23.01
CA LYS A 308 -5.52 -23.46 23.17
C LYS A 308 -4.47 -23.76 22.10
N GLU A 309 -4.73 -23.34 20.87
CA GLU A 309 -3.81 -23.44 19.75
C GLU A 309 -3.17 -22.08 19.49
N LYS A 310 -1.92 -21.94 19.91
CA LYS A 310 -1.18 -20.68 19.79
C LYS A 310 -0.91 -20.34 18.33
N ILE A 311 -1.04 -19.06 18.02
CA ILE A 311 -0.69 -18.45 16.74
C ILE A 311 0.76 -17.98 16.81
N ASN A 312 1.55 -18.26 15.77
CA ASN A 312 2.89 -17.70 15.66
C ASN A 312 2.81 -16.16 15.56
N PRO A 313 3.39 -15.36 16.48
CA PRO A 313 3.26 -13.91 16.45
C PRO A 313 3.78 -13.22 15.20
N LEU A 314 4.68 -13.87 14.43
CA LEU A 314 5.12 -13.37 13.12
C LEU A 314 3.96 -13.24 12.12
N ILE A 315 2.91 -14.06 12.26
CA ILE A 315 1.69 -13.98 11.46
C ILE A 315 0.91 -12.69 11.77
N GLY A 316 0.99 -12.20 13.02
CA GLY A 316 0.38 -10.93 13.41
C GLY A 316 0.98 -9.73 12.67
N ALA A 317 2.30 -9.72 12.50
CA ALA A 317 2.97 -8.68 11.72
C ALA A 317 2.54 -8.68 10.24
N ALA A 318 2.16 -9.83 9.69
CA ALA A 318 1.64 -9.93 8.33
C ALA A 318 0.25 -9.30 8.16
N GLY A 319 -0.40 -8.82 9.22
CA GLY A 319 -1.66 -8.07 9.16
C GLY A 319 -1.53 -6.71 8.48
N VAL A 320 -0.31 -6.21 8.31
CA VAL A 320 -0.03 -4.98 7.58
C VAL A 320 -0.27 -5.18 6.08
N SER A 321 -1.06 -4.31 5.45
CA SER A 321 -1.72 -4.58 4.17
C SER A 321 -0.84 -4.51 2.90
N ALA A 322 0.46 -4.77 3.04
CA ALA A 322 1.38 -4.91 1.92
C ALA A 322 1.29 -6.32 1.32
N VAL A 323 0.26 -6.57 0.49
CA VAL A 323 0.05 -7.85 -0.18
C VAL A 323 0.95 -8.00 -1.41
N PRO A 324 1.61 -9.16 -1.61
CA PRO A 324 1.80 -10.29 -0.69
C PRO A 324 3.06 -10.15 0.20
N MET A 325 3.76 -9.01 0.15
CA MET A 325 5.09 -8.85 0.70
C MET A 325 5.19 -9.01 2.23
N ALA A 326 4.25 -8.45 3.01
CA ALA A 326 4.26 -8.59 4.47
C ALA A 326 4.21 -10.07 4.90
N ALA A 327 3.46 -10.91 4.18
CA ALA A 327 3.42 -12.36 4.40
C ALA A 327 4.73 -13.06 4.00
N ARG A 328 5.38 -12.63 2.90
CA ARG A 328 6.70 -13.14 2.49
C ARG A 328 7.78 -12.80 3.51
N VAL A 329 7.77 -11.58 4.05
CA VAL A 329 8.72 -11.14 5.08
C VAL A 329 8.51 -11.90 6.38
N ALA A 330 7.26 -12.07 6.83
CA ALA A 330 6.94 -12.93 7.97
C ALA A 330 7.42 -14.37 7.77
N HIS A 331 7.25 -14.91 6.57
CA HIS A 331 7.77 -16.24 6.22
C HIS A 331 9.30 -16.29 6.27
N LYS A 332 10.00 -15.30 5.70
CA LYS A 332 11.46 -15.22 5.72
C LYS A 332 11.99 -15.21 7.16
N VAL A 333 11.44 -14.35 8.02
CA VAL A 333 11.83 -14.25 9.44
C VAL A 333 11.50 -15.54 10.20
N GLY A 334 10.39 -16.21 9.87
CA GLY A 334 10.06 -17.53 10.42
C GLY A 334 11.06 -18.61 10.01
N SER A 335 11.44 -18.64 8.73
CA SER A 335 12.41 -19.57 8.16
C SER A 335 13.83 -19.34 8.69
N GLU A 336 14.18 -18.10 9.05
CA GLU A 336 15.43 -17.78 9.76
C GLU A 336 15.48 -18.45 11.15
N ALA A 337 14.34 -18.57 11.84
CA ALA A 337 14.25 -19.19 13.17
C ALA A 337 14.10 -20.73 13.12
N ASP A 338 13.36 -21.27 12.15
CA ASP A 338 13.26 -22.72 11.86
C ASP A 338 13.04 -22.93 10.36
N LYS A 339 14.02 -23.54 9.68
CA LYS A 339 13.98 -23.83 8.23
C LYS A 339 12.82 -24.73 7.80
N LYS A 340 12.18 -25.45 8.74
CA LYS A 340 11.01 -26.30 8.48
C LYS A 340 9.68 -25.61 8.78
N ASN A 341 9.70 -24.35 9.25
CA ASN A 341 8.49 -23.61 9.63
C ASN A 341 7.98 -22.73 8.48
N TYR A 342 7.05 -23.27 7.69
CA TYR A 342 6.47 -22.57 6.54
C TYR A 342 5.25 -21.74 6.95
N LEU A 343 5.41 -20.42 7.02
CA LEU A 343 4.36 -19.49 7.46
C LEU A 343 3.59 -18.80 6.34
N LEU A 344 4.08 -18.81 5.09
CA LEU A 344 3.53 -17.99 4.01
C LEU A 344 2.02 -18.18 3.85
N MET A 345 1.55 -19.43 3.74
CA MET A 345 0.13 -19.74 3.58
C MET A 345 -0.73 -19.30 4.77
N HIS A 346 -0.17 -19.27 5.98
CA HIS A 346 -0.88 -18.81 7.18
C HIS A 346 -0.86 -17.28 7.31
N ALA A 347 0.26 -16.66 6.91
CA ALA A 347 0.47 -15.22 6.95
C ALA A 347 -0.32 -14.47 5.88
N MET A 348 -0.72 -15.14 4.80
CA MET A 348 -1.63 -14.56 3.80
C MET A 348 -3.00 -14.22 4.38
N GLY A 349 -3.49 -14.96 5.39
CA GLY A 349 -4.78 -14.68 6.04
C GLY A 349 -4.85 -13.25 6.61
N PRO A 350 -3.99 -12.91 7.58
CA PRO A 350 -3.90 -11.55 8.11
C PRO A 350 -3.59 -10.50 7.06
N ASN A 351 -2.76 -10.80 6.05
CA ASN A 351 -2.39 -9.82 5.02
C ASN A 351 -3.60 -9.38 4.19
N VAL A 352 -4.43 -10.34 3.78
CA VAL A 352 -5.72 -10.07 3.13
C VAL A 352 -6.67 -9.33 4.06
N ALA A 353 -6.75 -9.76 5.33
CA ALA A 353 -7.56 -9.08 6.34
C ALA A 353 -7.11 -7.61 6.55
N GLY A 354 -5.82 -7.35 6.42
CA GLY A 354 -5.23 -6.02 6.42
C GLY A 354 -5.79 -5.14 5.33
N VAL A 355 -5.80 -5.61 4.07
CA VAL A 355 -6.38 -4.85 2.93
C VAL A 355 -7.83 -4.49 3.18
N ILE A 356 -8.63 -5.46 3.65
CA ILE A 356 -10.03 -5.22 4.02
C ILE A 356 -10.10 -4.18 5.15
N GLY A 357 -9.27 -4.31 6.18
CA GLY A 357 -9.22 -3.42 7.32
C GLY A 357 -8.87 -1.97 6.94
N THR A 358 -7.88 -1.78 6.07
CA THR A 358 -7.45 -0.45 5.63
C THR A 358 -8.54 0.22 4.79
N ALA A 359 -9.18 -0.52 3.87
CA ALA A 359 -10.29 0.00 3.07
C ALA A 359 -11.51 0.38 3.93
N VAL A 360 -11.84 -0.43 4.94
CA VAL A 360 -12.89 -0.11 5.92
C VAL A 360 -12.53 1.13 6.74
N ALA A 361 -11.29 1.24 7.22
CA ALA A 361 -10.82 2.40 7.97
C ALA A 361 -10.91 3.69 7.13
N ALA A 362 -10.52 3.63 5.85
CA ALA A 362 -10.64 4.76 4.93
C ALA A 362 -12.10 5.14 4.68
N GLY A 363 -12.99 4.16 4.48
CA GLY A 363 -14.42 4.41 4.32
C GLY A 363 -15.05 5.01 5.59
N MET A 364 -14.60 4.61 6.78
CA MET A 364 -15.02 5.23 8.05
C MET A 364 -14.54 6.68 8.16
N PHE A 365 -13.29 6.98 7.80
CA PHE A 365 -12.82 8.37 7.75
C PHE A 365 -13.65 9.22 6.78
N LEU A 366 -13.98 8.69 5.61
CA LEU A 366 -14.88 9.39 4.66
C LEU A 366 -16.25 9.64 5.27
N SER A 367 -16.88 8.61 5.84
CA SER A 367 -18.23 8.74 6.38
C SER A 367 -18.33 9.73 7.55
N VAL A 368 -17.25 9.96 8.29
CA VAL A 368 -17.24 10.86 9.45
C VAL A 368 -16.78 12.28 9.09
N LEU A 369 -15.92 12.44 8.07
CA LEU A 369 -15.25 13.71 7.76
C LEU A 369 -15.75 14.39 6.48
N LYS A 370 -16.56 13.70 5.67
CA LYS A 370 -17.24 14.25 4.50
C LYS A 370 -18.60 14.80 4.89
#